data_AF-A0A4U9HGR8-F1
#
_entry.id   AF-A0A4U9HGR8-F1
#
_cell.length_a   1.000
_cell.length_b   1.000
_cell.length_c   1.000
_cell.angle_alpha   90.00
_cell.angle_beta   90.00
_cell.angle_gamma   90.00
#
_symmetry.space_group_name_H-M   'P 1'
#
loop_
_entity.id
_entity.type
_entity.pdbx_description
1 polymer ?
#
loop_
_entity_poly.entity_id
_entity_poly.type
_entity_poly.pdbx_seq_one_letter_code
_entity_poly.pdbx_strand_id
1 'polypeptide(L)' 'MLQFILRRLGLVIPTFIGITLLTFAFVHMIPGDPGNDYGGRAWNFS' A
#
# COMPACT_ATOMS: atom_id res chain seq x y z
N MET A 1 27.41 -23.08 -3.40
CA MET A 1 26.19 -23.09 -2.56
C MET A 1 25.67 -21.69 -2.26
N LEU A 2 26.49 -20.77 -1.74
CA LEU A 2 26.07 -19.39 -1.40
C LEU A 2 25.50 -18.59 -2.59
N GLN A 3 26.12 -18.72 -3.78
CA GLN A 3 25.67 -18.09 -5.03
C GLN A 3 24.26 -18.53 -5.48
N PHE A 4 23.87 -19.77 -5.15
CA PHE A 4 22.54 -20.31 -5.44
C PHE A 4 21.48 -19.67 -4.54
N ILE A 5 21.83 -19.43 -3.27
CA ILE A 5 20.96 -18.77 -2.29
C ILE A 5 20.79 -17.28 -2.63
N LEU A 6 21.86 -16.59 -3.00
CA LEU A 6 21.82 -15.19 -3.46
C LEU A 6 20.95 -15.01 -4.71
N ARG A 7 21.01 -15.92 -5.69
CA ARG A 7 20.11 -15.88 -6.86
C ARG A 7 18.64 -16.12 -6.48
N ARG A 8 18.37 -16.96 -5.48
CA ARG A 8 17.00 -17.18 -4.98
C ARG A 8 16.48 -15.96 -4.21
N LEU A 9 17.27 -15.39 -3.31
CA LEU A 9 16.90 -14.20 -2.54
C LEU A 9 16.77 -12.96 -3.42
N GLY A 10 17.62 -12.82 -4.43
CA GLY A 10 17.53 -11.76 -5.44
C GLY A 10 16.26 -11.81 -6.29
N LEU A 11 15.57 -12.95 -6.33
CA LEU A 11 14.25 -13.08 -6.97
C LEU A 11 13.10 -12.91 -5.96
N VAL A 12 13.30 -13.25 -4.69
CA VAL A 12 12.29 -13.08 -3.63
C VAL A 12 12.09 -11.61 -3.26
N ILE A 13 13.16 -10.82 -3.17
CA ILE A 13 13.08 -9.39 -2.87
C ILE A 13 12.19 -8.63 -3.88
N PRO A 14 12.40 -8.75 -5.21
CA PRO A 14 11.56 -8.03 -6.18
C PRO A 14 10.12 -8.54 -6.23
N THR A 15 9.85 -9.82 -5.97
CA THR A 15 8.47 -10.31 -5.89
C THR A 15 7.75 -9.79 -4.65
N PHE A 16 8.44 -9.72 -3.51
CA PHE A 16 7.89 -9.15 -2.28
C PHE A 16 7.53 -7.68 -2.47
N ILE A 17 8.46 -6.89 -3.00
CA ILE A 17 8.25 -5.47 -3.31
C ILE A 17 7.13 -5.30 -4.33
N GLY A 18 7.12 -6.12 -5.38
CA GLY A 18 6.08 -6.11 -6.41
C GLY A 18 4.69 -6.38 -5.83
N ILE A 19 4.54 -7.40 -4.97
CA ILE A 19 3.26 -7.75 -4.34
C ILE A 19 2.82 -6.68 -3.34
N THR A 20 3.73 -6.13 -2.53
CA THR A 20 3.41 -5.04 -1.61
C THR A 20 2.92 -3.80 -2.36
N LEU A 21 3.65 -3.36 -3.39
CA LEU A 21 3.24 -2.22 -4.23
C LEU A 21 1.94 -2.50 -4.97
N LEU A 22 1.77 -3.71 -5.52
CA LEU A 22 0.54 -4.12 -6.19
C LEU A 22 -0.63 -4.03 -5.21
N THR A 23 -0.50 -4.63 -4.03
CA THR A 23 -1.54 -4.60 -2.98
C THR A 23 -1.86 -3.18 -2.55
N PHE A 24 -0.83 -2.36 -2.33
CA PHE A 24 -1.00 -0.97 -1.91
C PHE A 24 -1.69 -0.15 -3.01
N ALA A 25 -1.27 -0.31 -4.26
CA ALA A 25 -1.90 0.32 -5.41
C ALA A 25 -3.35 -0.13 -5.56
N PHE A 26 -3.67 -1.42 -5.42
CA PHE A 26 -5.05 -1.92 -5.45
C PHE A 26 -5.92 -1.35 -4.34
N VAL A 27 -5.40 -1.27 -3.11
CA VAL A 27 -6.12 -0.68 -1.96
C VAL A 27 -6.35 0.82 -2.16
N HIS A 28 -5.41 1.55 -2.76
CA HIS A 28 -5.59 2.98 -3.08
C HIS A 28 -6.46 3.20 -4.33
N MET A 29 -6.45 2.25 -5.27
CA MET A 29 -7.22 2.30 -6.50
C MET A 29 -8.70 1.95 -6.27
N ILE A 30 -9.04 1.32 -5.14
CA ILE A 30 -10.38 1.37 -4.54
C ILE A 30 -10.37 2.62 -3.65
N PRO A 31 -10.60 3.82 -4.22
CA PRO A 31 -10.51 5.03 -3.46
C PRO A 31 -11.83 5.11 -2.69
N GLY A 32 -11.88 4.54 -1.49
CA GLY A 32 -12.85 4.97 -0.50
C GLY A 32 -12.44 6.37 -0.06
N ASP A 33 -12.74 7.37 -0.89
CA ASP A 33 -12.49 8.81 -0.69
C ASP A 33 -11.93 9.20 0.69
N PRO A 34 -10.60 9.36 0.85
CA PRO A 34 -10.05 10.12 1.96
C PRO A 34 -10.07 11.60 1.56
N GLY A 35 -11.25 12.20 1.45
CA GLY A 35 -11.34 13.44 0.65
C GLY A 35 -12.48 14.41 0.85
N ASN A 36 -13.42 14.26 1.79
CA ASN A 36 -14.23 15.42 2.20
C ASN A 36 -14.82 15.32 3.62
N ASP A 37 -14.03 15.67 4.64
CA ASP A 37 -14.59 16.09 5.94
C ASP A 37 -14.27 17.56 6.24
N TYR A 38 -14.10 18.38 5.20
CA TYR A 38 -14.09 19.85 5.31
C TYR A 38 -15.50 20.45 5.41
N GLY A 39 -16.50 19.65 5.79
CA GLY A 39 -17.84 20.11 6.12
C GLY A 39 -17.89 20.66 7.54
N GLY A 40 -17.42 21.90 7.74
CA GLY A 40 -17.36 22.58 9.03
C GLY A 40 -18.73 22.84 9.69
N ARG A 41 -19.46 21.79 10.11
CA ARG A 41 -20.73 21.87 10.85
C ARG A 41 -20.98 20.74 11.86
N ALA A 42 -19.98 19.94 12.25
CA ALA A 42 -20.16 18.85 13.22
C ALA A 42 -20.05 19.25 14.70
N TRP A 43 -19.84 20.54 15.00
CA TRP A 43 -19.74 21.05 16.38
C TRP A 43 -20.73 22.20 16.63
N ASN A 44 -22.02 21.94 16.42
CA ASN A 44 -23.07 22.87 16.86
C ASN A 44 -23.79 22.29 18.09
N PHE A 45 -23.10 22.39 19.22
CA PHE A 45 -23.68 22.25 20.55
C PHE A 45 -23.92 23.67 21.08
N SER A 46 -25.05 24.26 20.71
CA SER A 46 -25.55 25.51 21.30
C SER A 46 -27.05 25.45 21.53
#